data_AF-A0A4R8LQY8-F1
#
_entry.id   AF-A0A4R8LQY8-F1
#
_cell.length_a   1.000
_cell.length_b   1.000
_cell.length_c   1.000
_cell.angle_alpha   90.00
_cell.angle_beta   90.00
_cell.angle_gamma   90.00
#
_symmetry.space_group_name_H-M   'P 1'
#
loop_
_entity.id
_entity.type
_entity.pdbx_description
1 polymer ?
#
loop_
_entity_poly.entity_id
_entity_poly.type
_entity_poly.pdbx_seq_one_letter_code
_entity_poly.pdbx_strand_id
1 'polypeptide(L)'
;MVILSFSAAFLITVFATKTHPCLTQYCKSVLWVTVIALLYNLVCRGYPLWYHPRWWLMTDKFSQLVQIFVLLPCTTLLFLRNMPHRPLVKIMYGFGFLAVYGLYEALLCLTHEIVYCHGWSFGWSMLLDACMFFVMWLHNENWRISIGLSGLIMSLFLAWFHVPWDT
;
A
#
# COMPACT_ATOMS: atom_id res chain seq x y z
N MET A 1 6.60 -10.40 -12.57
CA MET A 1 7.40 -11.21 -11.63
C MET A 1 7.62 -10.53 -10.30
N VAL A 2 8.04 -9.26 -10.31
CA VAL A 2 8.45 -8.54 -9.09
C VAL A 2 7.34 -8.53 -8.04
N ILE A 3 6.09 -8.27 -8.45
CA ILE A 3 4.91 -8.26 -7.57
C ILE A 3 4.76 -9.58 -6.80
N LEU A 4 4.87 -10.70 -7.52
CA LEU A 4 4.74 -12.05 -6.93
C LEU A 4 5.89 -12.37 -6.00
N SER A 5 7.13 -12.15 -6.44
CA SER A 5 8.31 -12.42 -5.61
C SER A 5 8.32 -11.58 -4.35
N PHE A 6 7.93 -10.31 -4.45
CA PHE A 6 7.89 -9.39 -3.31
C PHE A 6 6.78 -9.76 -2.33
N SER A 7 5.57 -10.05 -2.84
CA SER A 7 4.46 -10.53 -2.02
C SER A 7 4.78 -11.85 -1.31
N ALA A 8 5.43 -12.79 -2.03
CA ALA A 8 5.88 -14.05 -1.46
C ALA A 8 6.95 -13.84 -0.38
N ALA A 9 7.91 -12.92 -0.59
CA ALA A 9 8.93 -12.60 0.40
C ALA A 9 8.33 -12.05 1.71
N PHE A 10 7.35 -11.15 1.60
CA PHE A 10 6.63 -10.63 2.77
C PHE A 10 5.83 -11.73 3.49
N LEU A 11 5.15 -12.59 2.73
CA LEU A 11 4.41 -13.72 3.27
C LEU A 11 5.33 -14.71 4.00
N ILE A 12 6.45 -15.08 3.38
CA ILE A 12 7.49 -15.93 3.99
C ILE A 12 8.01 -15.27 5.26
N THR A 13 8.25 -13.97 5.25
CA THR A 13 8.72 -13.22 6.43
C THR A 13 7.69 -13.27 7.56
N VAL A 14 6.40 -13.13 7.27
CA VAL A 14 5.32 -13.26 8.28
C VAL A 14 5.33 -14.65 8.93
N PHE A 15 5.51 -15.72 8.14
CA PHE A 15 5.59 -17.07 8.67
C PHE A 15 6.88 -17.33 9.44
N ALA A 16 8.03 -16.92 8.90
CA ALA A 16 9.34 -17.08 9.53
C ALA A 16 9.44 -16.36 10.88
N THR A 17 8.87 -15.15 10.97
CA THR A 17 8.82 -14.36 12.20
C THR A 17 7.71 -14.82 13.15
N LYS A 18 6.86 -15.80 12.76
CA LYS A 18 5.66 -16.23 13.49
C LYS A 18 4.72 -15.06 13.82
N THR A 19 4.58 -14.12 12.88
CA THR A 19 3.70 -12.94 13.00
C THR A 19 2.24 -13.28 12.71
N HIS A 20 1.96 -14.39 12.01
CA HIS A 20 0.61 -14.80 11.63
C HIS A 20 -0.44 -14.82 12.78
N PRO A 21 -0.13 -15.17 14.05
CA PRO A 21 -1.14 -15.14 15.12
C PRO A 21 -1.62 -13.73 15.47
N CYS A 22 -0.80 -12.71 15.20
CA CYS A 22 -1.15 -11.30 15.43
C CYS A 22 -2.22 -10.79 14.45
N LEU A 23 -2.64 -11.59 13.46
CA LEU A 23 -3.70 -11.22 12.53
C LEU A 23 -5.00 -10.86 13.25
N THR A 24 -5.38 -11.59 14.30
CA THR A 24 -6.59 -11.30 15.07
C THR A 24 -6.50 -9.95 15.79
N GLN A 25 -5.31 -9.59 16.27
CA GLN A 25 -5.05 -8.32 16.95
C GLN A 25 -5.15 -7.13 15.98
N TYR A 26 -4.55 -7.25 14.79
CA TYR A 26 -4.47 -6.17 13.81
C TYR A 26 -5.52 -6.25 12.70
N CYS A 27 -6.50 -7.17 12.82
CA CYS A 27 -7.50 -7.43 11.78
C CYS A 27 -8.24 -6.15 11.34
N LYS A 28 -8.53 -5.24 12.28
CA LYS A 28 -9.19 -3.96 11.96
C LYS A 28 -8.33 -3.09 11.05
N SER A 29 -7.03 -2.96 11.34
CA SER A 29 -6.10 -2.18 10.52
C SER A 29 -5.82 -2.84 9.18
N VAL A 30 -5.68 -4.18 9.16
CA VAL A 30 -5.53 -4.94 7.91
C VAL A 30 -6.74 -4.74 7.00
N LEU A 31 -7.95 -4.89 7.54
CA LEU A 31 -9.18 -4.69 6.77
C LEU A 31 -9.30 -3.24 6.28
N TRP A 32 -8.98 -2.27 7.13
CA TRP A 32 -9.00 -0.85 6.77
C TRP A 32 -8.11 -0.53 5.57
N VAL A 33 -6.85 -0.96 5.60
CA VAL A 33 -5.89 -0.76 4.49
C VAL A 33 -6.38 -1.45 3.22
N THR A 34 -6.91 -2.67 3.36
CA THR A 34 -7.47 -3.45 2.24
C THR A 34 -8.65 -2.71 1.59
N VAL A 35 -9.55 -2.14 2.41
CA VAL A 35 -10.71 -1.38 1.93
C VAL A 35 -10.29 -0.12 1.20
N ILE A 36 -9.34 0.66 1.73
CA ILE A 36 -8.83 1.85 1.03
C ILE A 36 -8.22 1.47 -0.32
N ALA A 37 -7.41 0.41 -0.36
CA ALA A 37 -6.78 -0.04 -1.59
C ALA A 37 -7.80 -0.56 -2.62
N LEU A 38 -8.90 -1.18 -2.19
CA LEU A 38 -10.03 -1.51 -3.06
C LEU A 38 -10.79 -0.27 -3.51
N LEU A 39 -10.95 0.72 -2.64
CA LEU A 39 -11.65 1.97 -2.96
C LEU A 39 -10.97 2.72 -4.10
N TYR A 40 -9.63 2.72 -4.16
CA TYR A 40 -8.90 3.25 -5.32
C TYR A 40 -9.39 2.65 -6.65
N ASN A 41 -9.60 1.33 -6.71
CA ASN A 41 -10.07 0.66 -7.92
C ASN A 41 -11.51 0.99 -8.30
N LEU A 42 -12.32 1.42 -7.34
CA LEU A 42 -13.68 1.88 -7.57
C LEU A 42 -13.70 3.34 -8.04
N VAL A 43 -12.94 4.20 -7.38
CA VAL A 43 -12.96 5.65 -7.63
C VAL A 43 -12.18 6.02 -8.89
N CYS A 44 -11.05 5.36 -9.15
CA CYS A 44 -10.24 5.60 -10.35
C CYS A 44 -10.63 4.67 -11.50
N ARG A 45 -11.86 4.11 -11.48
CA ARG A 45 -12.33 3.21 -12.52
C ARG A 45 -12.37 3.95 -13.86
N GLY A 46 -11.71 3.42 -14.88
CA GLY A 46 -11.63 4.09 -16.18
C GLY A 46 -10.68 5.29 -16.24
N TYR A 47 -10.11 5.70 -15.11
CA TYR A 47 -9.06 6.73 -15.03
C TYR A 47 -7.93 6.29 -14.08
N PRO A 48 -7.22 5.18 -14.38
CA PRO A 48 -6.17 4.68 -13.50
C PRO A 48 -5.00 5.66 -13.45
N LEU A 49 -4.50 5.95 -12.26
CA LEU A 49 -3.28 6.76 -12.07
C LEU A 49 -2.02 5.94 -12.35
N TRP A 50 -2.09 4.65 -12.04
CA TRP A 50 -1.12 3.65 -12.46
C TRP A 50 -1.86 2.35 -12.78
N TYR A 51 -1.25 1.53 -13.63
CA TYR A 51 -1.72 0.17 -13.91
C TYR A 51 -0.55 -0.79 -14.10
N HIS A 52 -0.83 -2.08 -13.92
CA HIS A 52 0.14 -3.15 -14.14
C HIS A 52 -0.13 -3.82 -15.50
N PRO A 53 0.78 -3.66 -16.48
CA PRO A 53 0.60 -4.28 -17.79
C PRO A 53 0.54 -5.80 -17.67
N ARG A 54 -0.19 -6.43 -18.58
CA ARG A 54 -0.36 -7.88 -18.56
C ARG A 54 0.96 -8.58 -18.84
N TRP A 55 1.34 -9.49 -17.95
CA TRP A 55 2.50 -10.34 -18.12
C TRP A 55 2.14 -11.79 -17.79
N TRP A 56 2.19 -12.69 -18.78
CA TRP A 56 1.72 -14.08 -18.64
C TRP A 56 0.24 -14.15 -18.16
N LEU A 57 0.00 -14.78 -17.01
CA LEU A 57 -1.29 -14.89 -16.32
C LEU A 57 -1.58 -13.67 -15.42
N MET A 58 -0.59 -12.80 -15.16
CA MET A 58 -0.80 -11.59 -14.39
C MET A 58 -1.50 -10.55 -15.24
N THR A 59 -2.78 -10.36 -14.97
CA THR A 59 -3.55 -9.19 -15.44
C THR A 59 -3.44 -8.07 -14.42
N ASP A 60 -3.70 -6.82 -14.83
CA ASP A 60 -3.74 -5.66 -13.94
C ASP A 60 -4.55 -5.94 -12.65
N LYS A 61 -5.77 -6.46 -12.82
CA LYS A 61 -6.65 -6.84 -11.71
C LYS A 61 -6.03 -7.91 -10.81
N PHE A 62 -5.40 -8.94 -11.38
CA PHE A 62 -4.79 -10.00 -10.58
C PHE A 62 -3.57 -9.49 -9.80
N SER A 63 -2.73 -8.65 -10.43
CA SER A 63 -1.61 -7.96 -9.79
C SER A 63 -2.06 -7.08 -8.63
N GLN A 64 -3.16 -6.35 -8.79
CA GLN A 64 -3.76 -5.54 -7.72
C GLN A 64 -4.30 -6.41 -6.60
N LEU A 65 -5.05 -7.48 -6.91
CA LEU A 65 -5.60 -8.38 -5.90
C LEU A 65 -4.51 -9.05 -5.07
N VAL A 66 -3.40 -9.48 -5.68
CA VAL A 66 -2.25 -10.03 -4.94
C VAL A 66 -1.68 -8.99 -3.99
N GLN A 67 -1.49 -7.75 -4.44
CA GLN A 67 -0.99 -6.69 -3.56
C GLN A 67 -1.97 -6.40 -2.42
N ILE A 68 -3.26 -6.30 -2.72
CA ILE A 68 -4.31 -5.94 -1.76
C ILE A 68 -4.56 -7.02 -0.71
N PHE A 69 -4.57 -8.30 -1.10
CA PHE A 69 -4.94 -9.40 -0.21
C PHE A 69 -3.74 -10.19 0.35
N VAL A 70 -2.54 -10.01 -0.21
CA VAL A 70 -1.33 -10.68 0.27
C VAL A 70 -0.32 -9.66 0.80
N LEU A 71 0.13 -8.75 -0.06
CA LEU A 71 1.21 -7.82 0.31
C LEU A 71 0.78 -6.86 1.43
N LEU A 72 -0.33 -6.13 1.26
CA LEU A 72 -0.78 -5.13 2.23
C LEU A 72 -1.11 -5.73 3.63
N PRO A 73 -1.80 -6.88 3.75
CA PRO A 73 -1.97 -7.54 5.04
C PRO A 73 -0.64 -7.94 5.67
N CYS A 74 0.27 -8.54 4.91
CA CYS A 74 1.58 -8.94 5.42
C CYS A 74 2.40 -7.72 5.89
N THR A 75 2.42 -6.66 5.09
CA THR A 75 3.06 -5.39 5.44
C THR A 75 2.45 -4.81 6.69
N THR A 76 1.13 -4.76 6.81
CA THR A 76 0.43 -4.23 7.99
C THR A 76 0.80 -4.99 9.25
N LEU A 77 0.83 -6.31 9.18
CA LEU A 77 1.21 -7.14 10.33
C LEU A 77 2.67 -6.94 10.74
N LEU A 78 3.60 -6.99 9.79
CA LEU A 78 5.02 -6.80 10.07
C LEU A 78 5.31 -5.39 10.60
N PHE A 79 4.68 -4.38 9.99
CA PHE A 79 4.84 -2.99 10.36
C PHE A 79 4.33 -2.74 11.78
N LEU A 80 3.08 -3.11 12.08
CA LEU A 80 2.46 -2.82 13.38
C LEU A 80 3.03 -3.65 14.53
N ARG A 81 3.34 -4.94 14.29
CA ARG A 81 3.89 -5.81 15.35
C ARG A 81 5.24 -5.34 15.85
N ASN A 82 6.11 -4.90 14.94
CA ASN A 82 7.49 -4.53 15.26
C ASN A 82 7.67 -3.02 15.42
N MET A 83 6.57 -2.26 15.49
CA MET A 83 6.61 -0.81 15.61
C MET A 83 7.26 -0.40 16.94
N PRO A 84 8.38 0.35 16.94
CA PRO A 84 9.08 0.69 18.17
C PRO A 84 8.34 1.78 18.97
N HIS A 85 8.51 1.76 20.28
CA HIS A 85 7.89 2.77 21.17
C HIS A 85 8.58 4.14 21.13
N ARG A 86 9.90 4.18 20.87
CA ARG A 86 10.66 5.43 20.87
C ARG A 86 10.36 6.26 19.61
N PRO A 87 10.03 7.57 19.73
CA PRO A 87 9.53 8.37 18.61
C PRO A 87 10.54 8.49 17.46
N LEU A 88 11.81 8.73 17.74
CA LEU A 88 12.86 8.80 16.72
C LEU A 88 13.02 7.47 15.96
N VAL A 89 13.06 6.36 16.70
CA VAL A 89 13.22 5.02 16.12
C VAL A 89 11.98 4.64 15.31
N LYS A 90 10.80 5.09 15.74
CA LYS A 90 9.53 4.91 15.03
C LYS A 90 9.54 5.59 13.66
N ILE A 91 10.05 6.82 13.60
CA ILE A 91 10.22 7.56 12.34
C ILE A 91 11.22 6.84 11.43
N MET A 92 12.39 6.45 11.95
CA MET A 92 13.40 5.72 11.18
C MET A 92 12.88 4.37 10.67
N TYR A 93 12.09 3.66 11.49
CA TYR A 93 11.45 2.41 11.10
C TYR A 93 10.45 2.61 9.95
N GLY A 94 9.65 3.68 10.01
CA GLY A 94 8.77 4.09 8.90
C GLY A 94 9.55 4.38 7.62
N PHE A 95 10.64 5.14 7.70
CA PHE A 95 11.51 5.38 6.54
C PHE A 95 12.17 4.11 6.00
N GLY A 96 12.47 3.12 6.86
CA GLY A 96 12.96 1.81 6.43
C GLY A 96 11.94 1.07 5.57
N PHE A 97 10.68 1.05 5.98
CA PHE A 97 9.60 0.47 5.18
C PHE A 97 9.37 1.24 3.87
N LEU A 98 9.41 2.57 3.93
CA LEU A 98 9.29 3.42 2.76
C LEU A 98 10.43 3.18 1.76
N ALA A 99 11.67 2.98 2.24
CA ALA A 99 12.80 2.64 1.38
C ALA A 99 12.65 1.25 0.74
N VAL A 100 12.11 0.27 1.47
CA VAL A 100 11.81 -1.07 0.94
C VAL A 100 10.74 -1.00 -0.15
N TYR A 101 9.70 -0.20 0.04
CA TYR A 101 8.65 0.03 -0.97
C TYR A 101 9.16 0.84 -2.17
N GLY A 102 10.01 1.84 -1.94
CA GLY A 102 10.65 2.58 -3.03
C GLY A 102 11.57 1.70 -3.87
N LEU A 103 12.31 0.78 -3.25
CA LEU A 103 13.10 -0.22 -4.00
C LEU A 103 12.20 -1.16 -4.79
N TYR A 104 11.11 -1.64 -4.18
CA TYR A 104 10.13 -2.48 -4.87
C TYR A 104 9.55 -1.79 -6.10
N GLU A 105 9.13 -0.54 -5.96
CA GLU A 105 8.55 0.20 -7.08
C GLU A 105 9.59 0.60 -8.14
N ALA A 106 10.83 0.89 -7.73
CA ALA A 106 11.93 1.06 -8.68
C ALA A 106 12.15 -0.20 -9.51
N LEU A 107 12.10 -1.38 -8.89
CA LEU A 107 12.17 -2.67 -9.61
C LEU A 107 10.98 -2.86 -10.55
N LEU A 108 9.77 -2.45 -10.15
CA LEU A 108 8.60 -2.48 -11.04
C LEU A 108 8.79 -1.57 -12.26
N CYS A 109 9.33 -0.36 -12.05
CA CYS A 109 9.64 0.57 -13.15
C CYS A 109 10.67 -0.03 -14.10
N LEU A 110 11.76 -0.58 -13.56
CA LEU A 110 12.85 -1.18 -14.35
C LEU A 110 12.41 -2.42 -15.14
N THR A 111 11.45 -3.17 -14.63
CA THR A 111 10.89 -4.37 -15.29
C THR A 111 9.66 -4.06 -16.14
N HIS A 112 9.27 -2.79 -16.26
CA HIS A 112 8.04 -2.36 -16.92
C HIS A 112 6.78 -3.06 -16.39
N GLU A 113 6.77 -3.45 -15.12
CA GLU A 113 5.62 -4.05 -14.43
C GLU A 113 4.67 -3.02 -13.82
N ILE A 114 5.02 -1.73 -13.88
CA ILE A 114 4.13 -0.61 -13.54
C ILE A 114 4.24 0.46 -14.62
N VAL A 115 3.10 1.03 -15.00
CA VAL A 115 3.02 2.15 -15.94
C VAL A 115 2.22 3.26 -15.29
N TYR A 116 2.81 4.45 -15.23
CA TYR A 116 2.15 5.65 -14.70
C TYR A 116 1.36 6.38 -15.77
N CYS A 117 0.20 6.90 -15.38
CA CYS A 117 -0.74 7.61 -16.24
C CYS A 117 -1.15 8.93 -15.60
N HIS A 118 -1.75 9.83 -16.40
CA HIS A 118 -2.40 11.04 -15.88
C HIS A 118 -1.52 11.95 -15.00
N GLY A 119 -0.21 12.01 -15.28
CA GLY A 119 0.74 12.83 -14.52
C GLY A 119 1.23 12.20 -13.21
N TRP A 120 0.80 10.97 -12.91
CA TRP A 120 1.36 10.19 -11.82
C TRP A 120 2.82 9.86 -12.11
N SER A 121 3.63 9.75 -11.05
CA SER A 121 5.06 9.46 -11.15
C SER A 121 5.53 8.68 -9.94
N PHE A 122 6.74 8.15 -10.01
CA PHE A 122 7.40 7.47 -8.89
C PHE A 122 7.38 8.31 -7.60
N GLY A 123 7.57 9.63 -7.69
CA GLY A 123 7.53 10.51 -6.52
C GLY A 123 6.15 10.57 -5.87
N TRP A 124 5.08 10.49 -6.66
CA TRP A 124 3.70 10.46 -6.16
C TRP A 124 3.37 9.14 -5.48
N SER A 125 3.87 8.02 -6.00
CA SER A 125 3.74 6.73 -5.33
C SER A 125 4.49 6.70 -4.00
N MET A 126 5.72 7.22 -3.95
CA MET A 126 6.48 7.33 -2.71
C MET A 126 5.76 8.19 -1.66
N LEU A 127 5.12 9.28 -2.10
CA LEU A 127 4.29 10.11 -1.21
C LEU A 127 3.06 9.33 -0.70
N LEU A 128 2.38 8.61 -1.60
CA LEU A 128 1.22 7.79 -1.24
C LEU A 128 1.59 6.68 -0.25
N ASP A 129 2.73 6.01 -0.44
CA ASP A 129 3.24 4.99 0.48
C ASP A 129 3.59 5.59 1.84
N ALA A 130 4.24 6.77 1.87
CA ALA A 130 4.52 7.48 3.11
C ALA A 130 3.20 7.83 3.85
N CYS A 131 2.20 8.31 3.12
CA CYS A 131 0.85 8.55 3.65
C CYS A 131 0.21 7.26 4.17
N MET A 132 0.32 6.14 3.44
CA MET A 132 -0.21 4.84 3.84
C MET A 132 0.40 4.37 5.16
N PHE A 133 1.74 4.39 5.30
CA PHE A 133 2.41 4.00 6.55
C PHE A 133 2.02 4.90 7.73
N PHE A 134 1.90 6.21 7.49
CA PHE A 134 1.44 7.15 8.49
C PHE A 134 0.00 6.87 8.94
N VAL A 135 -0.90 6.66 7.98
CA VAL A 135 -2.32 6.36 8.22
C VAL A 135 -2.48 5.02 8.94
N MET A 136 -1.70 4.00 8.57
CA MET A 136 -1.69 2.68 9.23
C MET A 136 -1.28 2.78 10.69
N TRP A 137 -0.21 3.52 10.96
CA TRP A 137 0.23 3.80 12.32
C TRP A 137 -0.86 4.53 13.11
N LEU A 138 -1.41 5.61 12.53
CA LEU A 138 -2.46 6.40 13.16
C LEU A 138 -3.75 5.59 13.36
N HIS A 139 -4.09 4.68 12.46
CA HIS A 139 -5.28 3.81 12.59
C HIS A 139 -5.19 2.91 13.81
N ASN A 140 -3.98 2.41 14.09
CA ASN A 140 -3.72 1.58 15.25
C ASN A 140 -3.81 2.36 16.58
N GLU A 141 -3.44 3.64 16.59
CA GLU A 141 -3.53 4.49 17.79
C GLU A 141 -4.92 5.14 17.95
N ASN A 142 -5.49 5.66 16.87
CA ASN A 142 -6.80 6.31 16.84
C ASN A 142 -7.48 6.15 15.47
N TRP A 143 -8.31 5.12 15.36
CA TRP A 143 -9.03 4.79 14.12
C TRP A 143 -9.90 5.95 13.60
N ARG A 144 -10.54 6.74 14.47
CA ARG A 144 -11.46 7.81 14.03
C ARG A 144 -10.74 8.90 13.27
N ILE A 145 -9.58 9.33 13.78
CA ILE A 145 -8.75 10.36 13.13
C ILE A 145 -8.18 9.80 11.82
N SER A 146 -7.74 8.53 11.83
CA SER A 146 -7.21 7.87 10.63
C SER A 146 -8.23 7.81 9.48
N ILE A 147 -9.50 7.53 9.76
CA ILE A 147 -10.56 7.54 8.73
C ILE A 147 -10.70 8.94 8.10
N GLY A 148 -10.85 9.97 8.93
CA GLY A 148 -10.98 11.35 8.45
C GLY A 148 -9.77 11.80 7.64
N LEU A 149 -8.57 11.48 8.11
CA LEU A 149 -7.34 11.82 7.42
C LEU A 149 -7.19 11.06 6.09
N SER A 150 -7.53 9.78 6.05
CA SER A 150 -7.48 8.98 4.82
C SER A 150 -8.45 9.54 3.77
N GLY A 151 -9.66 9.90 4.19
CA GLY A 151 -10.65 10.54 3.30
C GLY A 151 -10.16 11.89 2.77
N LEU A 152 -9.51 12.69 3.62
CA LEU A 152 -8.90 13.96 3.22
C LEU A 152 -7.78 13.75 2.20
N ILE A 153 -6.83 12.84 2.48
CA ILE A 153 -5.71 12.51 1.60
C ILE A 153 -6.26 12.05 0.24
N MET A 154 -7.19 11.08 0.23
CA MET A 154 -7.82 10.60 -1.00
C MET A 154 -8.47 11.74 -1.79
N SER A 155 -9.25 12.60 -1.13
CA SER A 155 -9.91 13.73 -1.78
C SER A 155 -8.92 14.72 -2.41
N LEU A 156 -7.80 15.00 -1.73
CA LEU A 156 -6.74 15.87 -2.25
C LEU A 156 -6.07 15.26 -3.48
N PHE A 157 -5.78 13.95 -3.46
CA PHE A 157 -5.22 13.24 -4.61
C PHE A 157 -6.19 13.25 -5.80
N LEU A 158 -7.47 12.96 -5.57
CA LEU A 158 -8.48 12.97 -6.64
C LEU A 158 -8.64 14.35 -7.28
N ALA A 159 -8.66 15.40 -6.45
CA ALA A 159 -8.73 16.78 -6.92
C ALA A 159 -7.47 17.18 -7.72
N TRP A 160 -6.27 16.81 -7.24
CA TRP A 160 -5.01 17.13 -7.89
C TRP A 160 -4.88 16.47 -9.27
N PHE A 161 -5.23 15.18 -9.36
CA PHE A 161 -5.15 14.42 -10.60
C PHE A 161 -6.39 14.54 -11.49
N HIS A 162 -7.34 15.40 -11.11
CA HIS A 162 -8.57 15.67 -11.84
C HIS A 162 -9.33 14.39 -12.19
N VAL A 163 -9.43 13.46 -11.23
CA VAL A 163 -10.11 12.19 -11.43
C VAL A 163 -11.62 12.46 -11.61
N PRO A 164 -12.23 12.04 -12.73
CA PRO A 164 -13.64 12.29 -13.00
C PRO A 164 -14.55 11.48 -12.07
N TRP A 165 -15.66 12.08 -11.65
CA TRP A 165 -16.62 11.48 -10.72
C TRP A 165 -17.68 10.62 -11.44
N ASP A 166 -17.74 10.73 -12.75
CA ASP A 166 -18.80 10.29 -13.66
C ASP A 166 -18.40 9.06 -14.49
N THR A 167 -17.55 8.19 -13.94
CA THR A 167 -17.09 6.93 -14.56
C THR A 167 -17.90 5.69 -14.18
#